data_AF-A0A4Y2AXZ5-F1
#
_entry.id   AF-A0A4Y2AXZ5-F1
#
_cell.length_a   1.000
_cell.length_b   1.000
_cell.length_c   1.000
_cell.angle_alpha   90.00
_cell.angle_beta   90.00
_cell.angle_gamma   90.00
#
_symmetry.space_group_name_H-M   'P 1'
#
loop_
_entity.id
_entity.type
_entity.pdbx_description
1 polymer ?
#
loop_
_entity_poly.entity_id
_entity_poly.type
_entity_poly.pdbx_seq_one_letter_code
_entity_poly.pdbx_strand_id
1 'polypeptide(L)'
;MAVLFSDEKKWNLDGPDGNIKYWHDLRKEPRSFFSRQSDGGSVMVRAAFGFNGQVGLAFLDGRQNSPKCIETLENHLMPFVESIGGRNWEYKHDNAPTHTSSATKNYLNSKSVTVLEWPSMSPDLNPIQNVWGIMSRKVYENGGQFYSVNALKTSIESAWYNWEPEILQTLIMSMEKRVYDALLKNGKTLNY
;
A
#
# COMPACT_ATOMS: atom_id res chain seq x y z
N MET A 1 4.17 14.39 -16.05
CA MET A 1 3.22 13.26 -15.98
C MET A 1 3.09 12.88 -14.51
N ALA A 2 1.88 12.78 -13.97
CA ALA A 2 1.69 12.26 -12.61
C ALA A 2 1.62 10.72 -12.63
N VAL A 3 2.03 10.06 -11.54
CA VAL A 3 1.90 8.61 -11.40
C VAL A 3 1.13 8.31 -10.12
N LEU A 4 0.10 7.46 -10.22
CA LEU A 4 -0.60 6.91 -9.06
C LEU A 4 -0.05 5.53 -8.76
N PHE A 5 0.58 5.37 -7.60
CA PHE A 5 1.12 4.10 -7.13
C PHE A 5 0.08 3.38 -6.30
N SER A 6 -0.18 2.12 -6.63
CA SER A 6 -1.10 1.26 -5.89
C SER A 6 -0.46 -0.08 -5.54
N ASP A 7 -1.02 -0.71 -4.51
CA ASP A 7 -0.61 -2.02 -4.00
C ASP A 7 -1.65 -2.55 -3.00
N GLU A 8 -1.55 -3.85 -2.71
CA GLU A 8 -2.32 -4.55 -1.71
C GLU A 8 -1.45 -4.93 -0.50
N LYS A 9 -1.99 -4.72 0.71
CA LYS A 9 -1.36 -5.15 1.95
C LYS A 9 -2.32 -5.93 2.83
N LYS A 10 -1.80 -7.03 3.39
CA LYS A 10 -2.45 -7.77 4.47
C LYS A 10 -2.12 -7.13 5.82
N TRP A 11 -3.13 -7.02 6.67
CA TRP A 11 -3.07 -6.54 8.05
C TRP A 11 -3.63 -7.60 8.97
N ASN A 12 -2.93 -7.97 10.04
CA ASN A 12 -3.37 -9.02 10.97
C ASN A 12 -3.88 -8.42 12.28
N LEU A 13 -4.78 -9.11 12.98
CA LEU A 13 -5.20 -8.68 14.32
C LEU A 13 -4.05 -8.77 15.35
N ASP A 14 -3.12 -9.70 15.15
CA ASP A 14 -2.06 -10.05 16.10
C ASP A 14 -0.80 -9.19 15.99
N GLY A 15 -0.78 -8.22 15.08
CA GLY A 15 0.38 -7.35 14.82
C GLY A 15 0.86 -7.38 13.37
N PRO A 16 1.90 -6.58 13.05
CA PRO A 16 2.43 -6.50 11.70
C PRO A 16 3.23 -7.77 11.32
N ASP A 17 3.19 -8.12 10.04
CA ASP A 17 4.12 -9.10 9.48
C ASP A 17 5.54 -8.52 9.49
N GLY A 18 6.42 -9.05 10.33
CA GLY A 18 7.73 -8.44 10.60
C GLY A 18 7.63 -7.17 11.48
N ASN A 19 8.76 -6.59 11.88
CA ASN A 19 8.82 -5.47 12.87
C ASN A 19 8.39 -5.80 14.31
N ILE A 20 8.62 -7.03 14.78
CA ILE A 20 8.40 -7.42 16.20
C ILE A 20 9.56 -6.99 17.13
N LYS A 21 10.55 -6.26 16.63
CA LYS A 21 11.75 -5.87 17.37
C LYS A 21 11.59 -4.47 17.95
N TYR A 22 11.92 -4.30 19.22
CA TYR A 22 11.93 -3.00 19.91
C TYR A 22 13.24 -2.80 20.67
N TRP A 23 13.62 -1.55 20.87
CA TRP A 23 14.73 -1.19 21.75
C TRP A 23 14.25 -1.22 23.20
N HIS A 24 14.83 -2.10 24.00
CA HIS A 24 14.53 -2.24 25.41
C HIS A 24 15.60 -1.55 26.25
N ASP A 25 15.22 -0.52 27.00
CA ASP A 25 16.03 0.01 28.08
C ASP A 25 16.01 -0.98 29.24
N LEU A 26 17.17 -1.58 29.56
CA LEU A 26 17.33 -2.61 30.59
C LEU A 26 16.92 -2.16 32.00
N ARG A 27 16.72 -0.86 32.21
CA ARG A 27 16.25 -0.29 33.49
C ARG A 27 14.73 -0.28 33.62
N LYS A 28 13.99 -0.60 32.56
CA LYS A 28 12.52 -0.66 32.54
C LYS A 28 12.09 -2.12 32.50
N GLU A 29 10.84 -2.39 32.89
CA GLU A 29 10.24 -3.71 32.69
C GLU A 29 10.14 -4.05 31.20
N PRO A 30 10.44 -5.29 30.79
CA PRO A 30 10.29 -5.74 29.40
C PRO A 30 8.85 -5.57 28.91
N ARG A 31 8.69 -5.07 27.68
CA ARG A 31 7.37 -5.10 27.02
C ARG A 31 7.12 -6.51 26.51
N SER A 32 6.05 -7.12 26.99
CA SER A 32 5.55 -8.40 26.48
C SER A 32 4.60 -8.14 25.31
N PHE A 33 5.00 -8.55 24.12
CA PHE A 33 4.12 -8.59 22.95
C PHE A 33 3.59 -10.01 22.85
N PHE A 34 2.29 -10.19 23.00
CA PHE A 34 1.67 -11.49 22.77
C PHE A 34 1.66 -11.77 21.27
N SER A 35 1.89 -13.00 20.84
CA SER A 35 1.59 -13.43 19.48
C SER A 35 0.62 -14.59 19.58
N ARG A 36 -0.59 -14.48 19.03
CA ARG A 36 -1.48 -15.64 18.94
C ARG A 36 -0.94 -16.57 17.87
N GLN A 37 -0.91 -17.87 18.15
CA GLN A 37 -0.68 -18.89 17.13
C GLN A 37 -1.97 -18.99 16.31
N SER A 38 -1.90 -18.58 15.04
CA SER A 38 -2.91 -18.76 13.97
C SER A 38 -4.37 -18.86 14.44
N ASP A 39 -5.05 -17.72 14.52
CA ASP A 39 -6.53 -17.59 14.39
C ASP A 39 -7.04 -16.15 14.61
N GLY A 40 -6.14 -15.16 14.79
CA GLY A 40 -6.55 -13.77 15.00
C GLY A 40 -7.33 -13.17 13.82
N GLY A 41 -7.19 -13.68 12.60
CA GLY A 41 -7.82 -13.11 11.43
C GLY A 41 -7.06 -11.91 10.85
N SER A 42 -7.43 -11.53 9.64
CA SER A 42 -6.71 -10.52 8.88
C SER A 42 -7.64 -9.80 7.91
N VAL A 43 -7.21 -8.62 7.49
CA VAL A 43 -7.88 -7.83 6.46
C VAL A 43 -6.89 -7.55 5.34
N MET A 44 -7.33 -7.74 4.10
CA MET A 44 -6.57 -7.30 2.94
C MET A 44 -7.08 -5.93 2.51
N VAL A 45 -6.14 -5.03 2.23
CA VAL A 45 -6.40 -3.63 1.91
C VAL A 45 -5.73 -3.30 0.60
N ARG A 46 -6.45 -2.65 -0.30
CA ARG A 46 -5.87 -1.99 -1.47
C ARG A 46 -5.98 -0.49 -1.31
N ALA A 47 -4.94 0.23 -1.70
CA ALA A 47 -5.02 1.67 -1.84
C ALA A 47 -4.10 2.18 -2.94
N ALA A 48 -4.22 3.47 -3.24
CA ALA A 48 -3.33 4.17 -4.15
C ALA A 48 -3.03 5.58 -3.64
N PHE A 49 -1.91 6.14 -4.05
CA PHE A 49 -1.58 7.53 -3.79
C PHE A 49 -0.74 8.12 -4.93
N GLY A 50 -0.75 9.44 -5.02
CA GLY A 50 0.10 10.21 -5.92
C GLY A 50 0.65 11.45 -5.19
N PHE A 51 1.30 12.33 -5.96
CA PHE A 51 1.94 13.53 -5.41
C PHE A 51 0.95 14.45 -4.65
N ASN A 52 -0.28 14.56 -5.14
CA ASN A 52 -1.30 15.47 -4.60
C ASN A 52 -2.16 14.85 -3.49
N GLY A 53 -1.91 13.59 -3.09
CA GLY A 53 -2.67 12.93 -2.03
C GLY A 53 -2.98 11.47 -2.32
N GLN A 54 -3.87 10.91 -1.52
CA GLN A 54 -4.24 9.51 -1.53
C GLN A 54 -5.70 9.27 -1.94
N VAL A 55 -5.98 8.11 -2.56
CA VAL A 55 -7.35 7.72 -2.96
C VAL A 55 -8.08 7.02 -1.81
N GLY A 56 -9.36 6.72 -2.00
CA GLY A 56 -10.13 5.94 -1.05
C GLY A 56 -9.52 4.55 -0.79
N LEU A 57 -9.46 4.16 0.48
CA LEU A 57 -8.99 2.83 0.88
C LEU A 57 -10.07 1.78 0.58
N ALA A 58 -9.67 0.62 0.04
CA ALA A 58 -10.57 -0.49 -0.27
C ALA A 58 -10.25 -1.70 0.61
N PHE A 59 -11.23 -2.14 1.40
CA PHE A 59 -11.15 -3.41 2.12
C PHE A 59 -11.59 -4.55 1.21
N LEU A 60 -10.70 -5.51 0.98
CA LEU A 60 -10.92 -6.60 0.05
C LEU A 60 -11.42 -7.84 0.79
N ASP A 61 -12.57 -8.35 0.35
CA ASP A 61 -13.16 -9.55 0.94
C ASP A 61 -12.95 -10.80 0.06
N GLY A 62 -12.44 -11.85 0.71
CA GLY A 62 -12.19 -13.15 0.11
C GLY A 62 -11.15 -13.14 -1.02
N ARG A 63 -11.16 -14.21 -1.83
CA ARG A 63 -10.23 -14.35 -2.95
C ARG A 63 -10.53 -13.30 -4.02
N GLN A 64 -9.47 -12.63 -4.47
CA GLN A 64 -9.54 -11.63 -5.53
C GLN A 64 -9.61 -12.30 -6.92
N ASN A 65 -10.40 -11.70 -7.80
CA ASN A 65 -10.56 -12.08 -9.20
C ASN A 65 -10.70 -10.80 -10.06
N SER A 66 -10.73 -10.94 -11.38
CA SER A 66 -10.80 -9.77 -12.27
C SER A 66 -12.06 -8.91 -12.07
N PRO A 67 -13.28 -9.47 -11.93
CA PRO A 67 -14.47 -8.66 -11.64
C PRO A 67 -14.34 -7.83 -10.35
N LYS A 68 -13.90 -8.43 -9.23
CA LYS A 68 -13.68 -7.70 -7.97
C LYS A 68 -12.60 -6.63 -8.10
N CYS A 69 -11.54 -6.92 -8.85
CA CYS A 69 -10.51 -5.93 -9.15
C CYS A 69 -11.09 -4.74 -9.90
N ILE A 70 -11.92 -4.96 -10.91
CA ILE A 70 -12.59 -3.90 -11.69
C ILE A 70 -13.51 -3.08 -10.79
N GLU A 71 -14.36 -3.74 -9.99
CA GLU A 71 -15.24 -3.09 -9.02
C GLU A 71 -14.47 -2.22 -8.02
N THR A 72 -13.34 -2.72 -7.51
CA THR A 72 -12.47 -1.96 -6.61
C THR A 72 -11.92 -0.70 -7.30
N LEU A 73 -11.48 -0.81 -8.56
CA LEU A 73 -10.99 0.33 -9.32
C LEU A 73 -12.12 1.36 -9.54
N GLU A 74 -13.31 0.90 -9.91
CA GLU A 74 -14.47 1.76 -10.17
C GLU A 74 -14.91 2.53 -8.92
N ASN A 75 -14.94 1.87 -7.77
CA ASN A 75 -15.49 2.45 -6.54
C ASN A 75 -14.46 3.25 -5.73
N HIS A 76 -13.17 2.88 -5.78
CA HIS A 76 -12.16 3.44 -4.88
C HIS A 76 -11.04 4.21 -5.58
N LEU A 77 -10.78 3.94 -6.86
CA LEU A 77 -9.77 4.64 -7.63
C LEU A 77 -10.40 5.75 -8.48
N MET A 78 -11.26 5.37 -9.43
CA MET A 78 -11.81 6.28 -10.45
C MET A 78 -12.47 7.56 -9.91
N PRO A 79 -13.16 7.57 -8.75
CA PRO A 79 -13.77 8.80 -8.25
C PRO A 79 -12.76 9.87 -7.80
N PHE A 80 -11.50 9.47 -7.58
CA PHE A 80 -10.46 10.33 -6.98
C PHE A 80 -9.27 10.57 -7.92
N VAL A 81 -9.18 9.88 -9.06
CA VAL A 81 -7.98 9.98 -9.91
C VAL A 81 -7.79 11.35 -10.54
N GLU A 82 -8.86 12.05 -10.91
CA GLU A 82 -8.74 13.37 -11.54
C GLU A 82 -8.25 14.43 -10.54
N SER A 83 -8.67 14.34 -9.27
CA SER A 83 -8.22 15.29 -8.24
C SER A 83 -6.76 15.08 -7.85
N ILE A 84 -6.28 13.83 -7.89
CA ILE A 84 -4.91 13.49 -7.47
C ILE A 84 -3.93 13.53 -8.65
N GLY A 85 -4.28 12.91 -9.77
CA GLY A 85 -3.44 12.79 -10.96
C GLY A 85 -3.49 14.00 -11.90
N GLY A 86 -4.51 14.85 -11.79
CA GLY A 86 -4.74 15.95 -12.72
C GLY A 86 -5.10 15.45 -14.12
N ARG A 87 -4.79 16.26 -15.15
CA ARG A 87 -5.17 15.96 -16.55
C ARG A 87 -4.36 14.81 -17.19
N ASN A 88 -3.11 14.62 -16.76
CA ASN A 88 -2.18 13.67 -17.38
C ASN A 88 -1.54 12.80 -16.29
N TRP A 89 -2.06 11.58 -16.13
CA TRP A 89 -1.61 10.64 -15.13
C TRP A 89 -1.49 9.21 -15.67
N GLU A 90 -0.62 8.43 -15.05
CA GLU A 90 -0.44 7.01 -15.31
C GLU A 90 -0.73 6.19 -14.05
N TYR A 91 -1.27 5.00 -14.24
CA TYR A 91 -1.59 4.07 -13.17
C TYR A 91 -0.50 3.03 -13.01
N LYS A 92 0.14 2.98 -11.84
CA LYS A 92 1.04 1.90 -11.45
C LYS A 92 0.29 0.91 -10.57
N HIS A 93 0.25 -0.34 -11.02
CA HIS A 93 -0.09 -1.51 -10.21
C HIS A 93 0.92 -2.62 -10.46
N ASP A 94 0.86 -3.73 -9.72
CA ASP A 94 1.76 -4.87 -9.96
C ASP A 94 1.27 -5.80 -11.10
N ASN A 95 2.10 -6.78 -11.43
CA ASN A 95 1.86 -7.73 -12.52
C ASN A 95 1.03 -8.96 -12.09
N ALA A 96 0.28 -8.91 -10.98
CA ALA A 96 -0.50 -10.07 -10.54
C ALA A 96 -1.51 -10.51 -11.62
N PRO A 97 -1.83 -11.82 -11.72
CA PRO A 97 -2.69 -12.35 -12.79
C PRO A 97 -4.05 -11.67 -12.90
N THR A 98 -4.64 -11.25 -11.77
CA THR A 98 -5.92 -10.53 -11.74
C THR A 98 -5.81 -9.18 -12.43
N HIS A 99 -4.72 -8.44 -12.22
CA HIS A 99 -4.55 -7.11 -12.80
C HIS A 99 -4.11 -7.14 -14.26
N THR A 100 -3.40 -8.19 -14.67
CA THR A 100 -2.95 -8.37 -16.06
C THR A 100 -3.94 -9.13 -16.95
N SER A 101 -5.07 -9.56 -16.36
CA SER A 101 -6.14 -10.25 -17.07
C SER A 101 -6.73 -9.40 -18.21
N SER A 102 -7.20 -10.04 -19.27
CA SER A 102 -7.81 -9.34 -20.42
C SER A 102 -9.00 -8.48 -19.99
N ALA A 103 -9.79 -8.93 -19.02
CA ALA A 103 -10.92 -8.17 -18.49
C ALA A 103 -10.47 -6.84 -17.84
N THR A 104 -9.46 -6.89 -16.97
CA THR A 104 -8.95 -5.68 -16.28
C THR A 104 -8.26 -4.74 -17.26
N LYS A 105 -7.48 -5.27 -18.20
CA LYS A 105 -6.86 -4.46 -19.27
C LYS A 105 -7.92 -3.76 -20.14
N ASN A 106 -8.94 -4.48 -20.57
CA ASN A 106 -10.02 -3.91 -21.37
C ASN A 106 -10.80 -2.83 -20.61
N TYR A 107 -11.02 -3.01 -19.30
CA TYR A 107 -11.64 -2.00 -18.45
C TYR A 107 -10.78 -0.73 -18.32
N LEU A 108 -9.48 -0.86 -18.04
CA LEU A 108 -8.58 0.29 -17.95
C LEU A 108 -8.51 1.05 -19.28
N ASN A 109 -8.44 0.31 -20.39
CA ASN A 109 -8.47 0.89 -21.73
C ASN A 109 -9.79 1.63 -22.02
N SER A 110 -10.94 1.09 -21.60
CA SER A 110 -12.24 1.76 -21.81
C SER A 110 -12.39 3.05 -20.98
N LYS A 111 -11.65 3.16 -19.87
CA LYS A 111 -11.53 4.38 -19.07
C LYS A 111 -10.39 5.29 -19.52
N SER A 112 -9.72 4.99 -20.63
CA SER A 112 -8.55 5.73 -21.16
C SER A 112 -7.40 5.85 -20.15
N VAL A 113 -7.25 4.87 -19.27
CA VAL A 113 -6.19 4.85 -18.25
C VAL A 113 -4.93 4.25 -18.85
N THR A 114 -3.84 5.02 -18.84
CA THR A 114 -2.52 4.53 -19.21
C THR A 114 -1.89 3.80 -18.04
N VAL A 115 -1.53 2.53 -18.21
CA VAL A 115 -0.81 1.74 -17.20
C VAL A 115 0.69 1.92 -17.39
N LEU A 116 1.39 2.29 -16.32
CA LEU A 116 2.84 2.38 -16.33
C LEU A 116 3.45 0.98 -16.41
N GLU A 117 4.33 0.76 -17.38
CA GLU A 117 5.10 -0.49 -17.47
C GLU A 117 6.01 -0.64 -16.24
N TRP A 118 5.93 -1.80 -15.59
CA TRP A 118 6.61 -2.01 -14.31
C TRP A 118 7.40 -3.32 -14.28
N PRO A 119 8.67 -3.30 -13.83
CA PRO A 119 9.46 -4.50 -13.67
C PRO A 119 8.86 -5.40 -12.56
N SER A 120 8.82 -6.69 -12.85
CA SER A 120 8.40 -7.70 -11.87
C SER A 120 9.33 -7.71 -10.65
N MET A 121 8.79 -8.09 -9.48
CA MET A 121 9.57 -8.23 -8.23
C MET A 121 10.37 -6.97 -7.82
N SER A 122 9.84 -5.78 -8.10
CA SER A 122 10.47 -4.50 -7.75
C SER A 122 9.64 -3.72 -6.71
N PRO A 123 9.47 -4.25 -5.48
CA PRO A 123 8.77 -3.55 -4.41
C PRO A 123 9.54 -2.32 -3.90
N ASP A 124 10.87 -2.32 -4.06
CA ASP A 124 11.76 -1.21 -3.72
C ASP A 124 11.51 0.06 -4.54
N LEU A 125 11.08 -0.13 -5.78
CA LEU A 125 10.64 0.95 -6.65
C LEU A 125 9.18 1.37 -6.39
N ASN A 126 8.42 0.69 -5.53
CA ASN A 126 7.03 1.07 -5.25
C ASN A 126 6.94 1.85 -3.92
N PRO A 127 6.82 3.20 -3.96
CA PRO A 127 6.89 4.03 -2.76
C PRO A 127 5.73 3.78 -1.79
N ILE A 128 4.64 3.15 -2.24
CA ILE A 128 3.53 2.74 -1.35
C ILE A 128 3.98 1.70 -0.32
N GLN A 129 5.05 0.94 -0.58
CA GLN A 129 5.63 0.04 0.43
C GLN A 129 6.15 0.82 1.65
N ASN A 130 6.69 2.02 1.45
CA ASN A 130 7.08 2.90 2.55
C ASN A 130 5.86 3.45 3.29
N VAL A 131 4.80 3.81 2.56
CA VAL A 131 3.50 4.23 3.14
C VAL A 131 2.97 3.13 4.05
N TRP A 132 2.94 1.89 3.58
CA TRP A 132 2.61 0.70 4.36
C TRP A 132 3.49 0.51 5.59
N GLY A 133 4.81 0.72 5.48
CA GLY A 133 5.73 0.65 6.62
C GLY A 133 5.40 1.69 7.70
N ILE A 134 5.15 2.94 7.31
CA ILE A 134 4.79 4.02 8.24
C ILE A 134 3.42 3.74 8.88
N MET A 135 2.42 3.34 8.10
CA MET A 135 1.11 2.98 8.65
C MET A 135 1.20 1.80 9.61
N SER A 136 2.02 0.79 9.31
CA SER A 136 2.18 -0.37 10.20
C SER A 136 2.64 0.06 11.59
N ARG A 137 3.56 1.03 11.65
CA ARG A 137 4.04 1.59 12.92
C ARG A 137 2.96 2.35 13.68
N LYS A 138 2.09 3.08 12.97
CA LYS A 138 0.95 3.82 13.57
C LYS A 138 -0.16 2.88 14.05
N VAL A 139 -0.58 1.93 13.21
CA VAL A 139 -1.69 0.99 13.51
C VAL A 139 -1.33 0.08 14.70
N TYR A 140 -0.10 -0.40 14.77
CA TYR A 140 0.37 -1.29 15.83
C TYR A 140 1.27 -0.58 16.85
N GLU A 141 1.08 0.72 17.02
CA GLU A 141 1.87 1.52 17.95
C GLU A 141 1.83 0.90 19.36
N ASN A 142 2.97 0.95 20.07
CA ASN A 142 3.13 0.34 21.39
C ASN A 142 2.83 -1.17 21.48
N GLY A 143 2.81 -1.89 20.35
CA GLY A 143 2.46 -3.31 20.32
C GLY A 143 0.96 -3.55 20.29
N GLY A 144 0.18 -2.58 19.80
CA GLY A 144 -1.25 -2.69 19.68
C GLY A 144 -1.67 -3.98 18.97
N GLN A 145 -2.70 -4.62 19.51
CA GLN A 145 -3.37 -5.76 18.91
C GLN A 145 -4.87 -5.49 18.90
N PHE A 146 -5.58 -6.19 18.03
CA PHE A 146 -6.99 -5.97 17.82
C PHE A 146 -7.79 -7.23 18.18
N TYR A 147 -8.93 -7.06 18.85
CA TYR A 147 -9.83 -8.16 19.20
C TYR A 147 -10.98 -8.33 18.19
N SER A 148 -11.08 -7.42 17.21
CA SER A 148 -12.06 -7.51 16.14
C SER A 148 -11.54 -6.92 14.84
N VAL A 149 -12.02 -7.47 13.72
CA VAL A 149 -11.76 -6.94 12.37
C VAL A 149 -12.21 -5.49 12.25
N ASN A 150 -13.34 -5.12 12.85
CA ASN A 150 -13.85 -3.76 12.78
C ASN A 150 -12.89 -2.76 13.45
N ALA A 151 -12.37 -3.09 14.64
CA ALA A 151 -11.39 -2.24 15.32
C ALA A 151 -10.10 -2.06 14.50
N LEU A 152 -9.62 -3.14 13.86
CA LEU A 152 -8.48 -3.05 12.96
C LEU A 152 -8.78 -2.16 11.75
N LYS A 153 -9.94 -2.33 11.08
CA LYS A 153 -10.35 -1.49 9.95
C LYS A 153 -10.37 -0.01 10.32
N THR A 154 -10.97 0.35 11.45
CA THR A 154 -11.00 1.74 11.93
C THR A 154 -9.61 2.31 12.19
N SER A 155 -8.70 1.51 12.77
CA SER A 155 -7.32 1.96 12.99
C SER A 155 -6.56 2.17 11.66
N ILE A 156 -6.76 1.28 10.68
CA ILE A 156 -6.17 1.42 9.34
C ILE A 156 -6.70 2.68 8.65
N GLU A 157 -8.01 2.93 8.68
CA GLU A 157 -8.61 4.14 8.11
C GLU A 157 -8.07 5.40 8.79
N SER A 158 -8.01 5.41 10.12
CA SER A 158 -7.44 6.54 10.87
C SER A 158 -5.98 6.81 10.46
N ALA A 159 -5.17 5.76 10.31
CA ALA A 159 -3.79 5.90 9.84
C ALA A 159 -3.70 6.35 8.38
N TRP A 160 -4.64 5.96 7.52
CA TRP A 160 -4.66 6.28 6.08
C TRP A 160 -5.12 7.70 5.77
N TYR A 161 -6.04 8.26 6.55
CA TYR A 161 -6.56 9.61 6.32
C TYR A 161 -5.83 10.69 7.14
N ASN A 162 -4.96 10.30 8.06
CA ASN A 162 -4.17 11.22 8.90
C ASN A 162 -2.70 11.31 8.47
N TRP A 163 -2.46 11.98 7.35
CA TRP A 163 -1.12 12.26 6.81
C TRP A 163 -0.85 13.75 6.65
N GLU A 164 0.40 14.11 6.89
CA GLU A 164 0.99 15.34 6.37
C GLU A 164 1.26 15.16 4.87
N PRO A 165 0.72 16.02 3.99
CA PRO A 165 0.92 15.94 2.53
C PRO A 165 2.40 15.84 2.13
N GLU A 166 3.28 16.48 2.90
CA GLU A 166 4.73 16.52 2.71
C GLU A 166 5.36 15.13 2.70
N ILE A 167 4.81 14.18 3.47
CA ILE A 167 5.31 12.80 3.52
C ILE A 167 5.06 12.10 2.17
N LEU A 168 3.86 12.22 1.62
CA LEU A 168 3.51 11.61 0.34
C LEU A 168 4.33 12.23 -0.80
N GLN A 169 4.48 13.56 -0.81
CA GLN A 169 5.30 14.27 -1.79
C GLN A 169 6.75 13.84 -1.73
N THR A 170 7.34 13.74 -0.53
CA THR A 170 8.72 13.29 -0.33
C THR A 170 8.93 11.87 -0.87
N LEU A 171 7.99 10.96 -0.64
CA LEU A 171 8.06 9.60 -1.17
C LEU A 171 8.02 9.57 -2.69
N ILE A 172 7.14 10.37 -3.32
CA ILE A 172 7.08 10.49 -4.78
C ILE A 172 8.36 11.12 -5.35
N MET A 173 8.87 12.19 -4.74
CA MET A 173 10.12 12.84 -5.16
C MET A 173 11.34 11.92 -5.03
N SER A 174 11.32 10.94 -4.12
CA SER A 174 12.39 9.96 -3.99
C SER A 174 12.53 9.01 -5.19
N MET A 175 11.51 8.93 -6.06
CA MET A 175 11.46 7.96 -7.16
C MET A 175 12.59 8.13 -8.18
N GLU A 176 12.95 9.36 -8.51
CA GLU A 176 14.03 9.63 -9.48
C GLU A 176 15.35 9.02 -8.98
N LYS A 177 15.68 9.26 -7.71
CA LYS A 177 16.86 8.68 -7.08
C LYS A 177 16.78 7.15 -7.01
N ARG A 178 15.63 6.57 -6.66
CA ARG A 178 15.47 5.09 -6.60
C ARG A 178 15.71 4.45 -7.96
N VAL A 179 15.14 5.01 -9.03
CA VAL A 179 15.35 4.50 -10.38
C VAL A 179 16.83 4.62 -10.77
N TYR A 180 17.47 5.75 -10.47
CA TYR A 180 18.90 5.94 -10.70
C TYR A 180 19.75 4.92 -9.95
N ASP A 181 19.48 4.70 -8.65
CA ASP A 181 20.20 3.74 -7.82
C ASP A 181 19.99 2.30 -8.33
N ALA A 182 18.78 1.96 -8.81
CA ALA A 182 18.50 0.64 -9.39
C ALA A 182 19.30 0.42 -10.67
N LEU A 183 19.44 1.44 -11.52
CA LEU A 183 20.28 1.39 -12.72
C LEU A 183 21.75 1.19 -12.36
N LEU A 184 22.28 1.96 -11.39
CA LEU A 184 23.67 1.81 -10.92
C LEU A 184 23.94 0.41 -10.35
N LYS A 185 22.93 -0.20 -9.72
CA LYS A 185 23.02 -1.56 -9.19
C LYS A 185 22.74 -2.65 -10.22
N ASN A 186 22.56 -2.31 -11.50
CA ASN A 186 22.21 -3.24 -12.57
C ASN A 186 20.94 -4.07 -12.23
N GLY A 187 19.91 -3.42 -11.69
CA GLY A 187 18.64 -4.05 -11.34
C GLY A 187 18.65 -4.89 -10.06
N LYS A 188 19.73 -4.85 -9.25
CA LYS A 188 19.74 -5.48 -7.92
C LYS A 188 18.96 -4.66 -6.90
N THR A 189 18.48 -5.34 -5.86
CA THR A 189 17.64 -4.78 -4.79
C THR A 189 18.25 -3.55 -4.11
N LEU A 190 17.40 -2.55 -3.90
CA LEU A 190 17.72 -1.36 -3.11
C LEU A 190 17.44 -1.57 -1.61
N ASN A 191 18.08 -0.75 -0.79
CA ASN A 191 17.70 -0.60 0.60
C ASN A 191 16.84 0.67 0.65
N TYR A 192 15.54 0.52 0.93
CA TYR A 192 14.51 1.55 0.73
C TYR A 192 13.56 1.65 1.92
#